data_AF-A0A5V6NKH6-F1
#
_entry.id   AF-A0A5V6NKH6-F1
#
_cell.length_a   1.000
_cell.length_b   1.000
_cell.length_c   1.000
_cell.angle_alpha   90.00
_cell.angle_beta   90.00
_cell.angle_gamma   90.00
#
_symmetry.space_group_name_H-M   'P 1'
#
loop_
_entity.id
_entity.type
_entity.pdbx_description
1 polymer ?
#
loop_
_entity_poly.entity_id
_entity_poly.type
_entity_poly.pdbx_seq_one_letter_code
_entity_poly.pdbx_strand_id
1 'polypeptide(L)'
;MPDNVPTTHEENTARVRKAGKCLRDIEAGRFLCDEEEPQPAAVLADEPAAPETVEPDATEHNQDAQPLDAQSQVDPVEVAYQKKRAELEEARKNIPPKNPVDFGK
;
A
#
# COMPACT_ATOMS: atom_id res chain seq x y z
N MET A 1 -23.74 -2.29 -15.75
CA MET A 1 -23.98 -1.91 -14.33
C MET A 1 -24.68 -0.56 -14.33
N PRO A 2 -25.70 -0.31 -13.51
CA PRO A 2 -26.34 1.00 -13.48
C PRO A 2 -25.36 2.02 -12.90
N ASP A 3 -25.12 3.11 -13.63
CA ASP A 3 -24.35 4.25 -13.15
C ASP A 3 -25.14 4.90 -12.01
N ASN A 4 -24.75 4.59 -10.77
CA ASN A 4 -25.34 5.12 -9.53
C ASN A 4 -24.77 6.51 -9.20
N VAL A 5 -24.71 7.39 -10.20
CA VAL A 5 -24.26 8.77 -10.02
C VAL A 5 -25.36 9.53 -9.28
N PRO A 6 -25.05 10.22 -8.16
CA PRO A 6 -26.06 10.95 -7.43
C PRO A 6 -26.65 12.06 -8.30
N THR A 7 -27.97 12.08 -8.42
CA THR A 7 -28.68 13.07 -9.24
C THR A 7 -29.13 14.28 -8.43
N THR A 8 -29.02 14.22 -7.10
CA THR A 8 -29.43 15.28 -6.17
C THR A 8 -28.39 15.52 -5.08
N HIS A 9 -28.38 16.75 -4.53
CA HIS A 9 -27.55 17.13 -3.39
C HIS A 9 -27.87 16.31 -2.13
N GLU A 10 -29.15 15.98 -1.93
CA GLU A 10 -29.60 15.18 -0.79
C GLU A 10 -29.05 13.75 -0.83
N GLU A 11 -29.10 13.11 -2.00
CA GLU A 11 -28.53 11.77 -2.20
C GLU A 11 -27.01 11.78 -1.96
N ASN A 12 -26.31 12.78 -2.46
CA ASN A 12 -24.87 12.94 -2.21
C ASN A 12 -24.57 13.10 -0.70
N THR A 13 -25.34 13.93 -0.02
CA THR A 13 -25.21 14.16 1.44
C THR A 13 -25.44 12.86 2.22
N ALA A 14 -26.46 12.10 1.85
CA ALA A 14 -26.78 10.81 2.47
C ALA A 14 -25.64 9.79 2.26
N ARG A 15 -25.06 9.75 1.05
CA ARG A 15 -23.91 8.89 0.73
C ARG A 15 -22.68 9.23 1.55
N VAL A 16 -22.32 10.51 1.64
CA VAL A 16 -21.18 10.97 2.44
C VAL A 16 -21.36 10.60 3.91
N ARG A 17 -22.58 10.80 4.45
CA ARG A 17 -22.91 10.40 5.82
C ARG A 17 -22.75 8.89 6.03
N LYS A 18 -23.25 8.08 5.10
CA LYS A 18 -23.16 6.61 5.14
C LYS A 18 -21.70 6.15 5.09
N ALA A 19 -20.90 6.71 4.19
CA ALA A 19 -19.47 6.40 4.07
C ALA A 19 -18.71 6.75 5.36
N GLY A 20 -18.96 7.93 5.93
CA GLY A 20 -18.35 8.33 7.20
C GLY A 20 -18.74 7.43 8.38
N LYS A 21 -19.99 6.91 8.41
CA LYS A 21 -20.39 5.92 9.40
C LYS A 21 -19.62 4.61 9.22
N CYS A 22 -19.53 4.12 7.97
CA CYS A 22 -18.81 2.89 7.65
C CYS A 22 -17.35 2.95 8.10
N LEU A 23 -16.65 4.06 7.86
CA LEU A 23 -15.26 4.25 8.31
C LEU A 23 -15.11 4.14 9.83
N ARG A 24 -16.04 4.73 10.61
CA ARG A 24 -16.02 4.62 12.08
C ARG A 24 -16.34 3.21 12.58
N ASP A 25 -17.19 2.49 11.87
CA ASP A 25 -17.51 1.11 12.21
C ASP A 25 -16.31 0.20 11.93
N ILE A 26 -15.60 0.39 10.81
CA ILE A 26 -14.32 -0.28 10.50
C ILE A 26 -13.26 0.03 11.57
N GLU A 27 -13.07 1.30 11.93
CA GLU A 27 -12.13 1.73 12.97
C GLU A 27 -12.43 1.06 14.32
N ALA A 28 -13.71 0.88 14.63
CA ALA A 28 -14.15 0.21 15.86
C ALA A 28 -14.21 -1.33 15.75
N GLY A 29 -13.69 -1.92 14.67
CA GLY A 29 -13.70 -3.37 14.44
C GLY A 29 -15.09 -3.97 14.22
N ARG A 30 -16.10 -3.14 13.93
CA ARG A 30 -17.47 -3.54 13.60
C ARG A 30 -17.60 -3.62 12.08
N PHE A 31 -17.12 -4.70 11.51
CA PHE A 31 -17.35 -5.03 10.11
C PHE A 31 -18.80 -5.50 9.98
N LEU A 32 -19.71 -4.59 9.64
CA LEU A 32 -21.04 -4.97 9.17
C LEU A 32 -20.91 -5.47 7.73
N CYS A 33 -20.27 -6.63 7.59
CA CYS A 33 -20.28 -7.43 6.37
C CYS A 33 -21.40 -8.46 6.54
N ASP A 34 -22.61 -8.15 6.05
CA ASP A 34 -23.67 -9.15 5.82
C ASP A 34 -23.31 -10.12 4.66
N GLU A 35 -22.05 -10.15 4.22
CA GLU A 35 -21.52 -10.94 3.10
C GLU A 35 -20.49 -12.00 3.58
N GLU A 36 -20.45 -12.31 4.87
CA GLU A 36 -19.70 -13.47 5.39
C GLU A 36 -20.72 -14.57 5.75
N GLU A 37 -21.12 -15.38 4.77
CA GLU A 37 -21.42 -16.77 5.12
C GLU A 37 -20.09 -17.40 5.57
N PRO A 38 -20.01 -17.98 6.77
CA PRO A 38 -18.80 -18.65 7.22
C PRO A 38 -18.48 -19.78 6.23
N GLN A 39 -17.33 -19.68 5.55
CA GLN A 39 -16.79 -20.73 4.71
C GLN A 39 -16.79 -22.06 5.49
N PRO A 40 -17.28 -23.17 4.92
CA PRO A 40 -17.26 -24.45 5.61
C PRO A 40 -15.81 -24.81 5.90
N ALA A 41 -15.49 -24.97 7.18
CA ALA A 41 -14.17 -25.42 7.61
C ALA A 41 -13.86 -26.77 6.94
N ALA A 42 -12.98 -26.74 5.94
CA ALA A 42 -12.49 -27.94 5.30
C ALA A 42 -11.76 -28.77 6.37
N VAL A 43 -12.32 -29.95 6.68
CA VAL A 43 -11.68 -30.96 7.53
C VAL A 43 -10.46 -31.46 6.77
N LEU A 44 -9.30 -30.87 7.05
CA LEU A 44 -8.02 -31.38 6.59
C LEU A 44 -7.67 -32.59 7.47
N ALA A 45 -7.64 -33.77 6.85
CA ALA A 45 -7.17 -34.98 7.49
C ALA A 45 -5.68 -34.84 7.82
N ASP A 46 -5.31 -35.19 9.05
CA ASP A 46 -3.94 -35.21 9.56
C ASP A 46 -3.18 -36.39 8.94
N GLU A 47 -2.51 -36.15 7.82
CA GLU A 47 -1.52 -37.09 7.27
C GLU A 47 -0.15 -36.80 7.92
N PRO A 48 0.53 -37.79 8.53
CA PRO A 48 1.79 -37.54 9.20
C PRO A 48 2.90 -37.22 8.19
N ALA A 49 3.53 -36.05 8.39
CA ALA A 49 4.66 -35.60 7.59
C ALA A 49 5.89 -36.52 7.80
N ALA A 50 6.43 -37.05 6.70
CA ALA A 50 7.73 -37.70 6.68
C ALA A 50 8.85 -36.70 7.03
N PRO A 51 9.93 -37.10 7.71
CA PRO A 51 11.01 -36.19 8.08
C PRO A 51 11.77 -35.71 6.83
N GLU A 52 11.87 -34.38 6.69
CA GLU A 52 12.72 -33.73 5.69
C GLU A 52 14.19 -34.01 5.96
N THR A 53 14.90 -34.48 4.94
CA THR A 53 16.37 -34.61 4.97
C THR A 53 16.96 -33.23 4.72
N VAL A 54 17.71 -32.68 5.67
CA VAL A 54 18.45 -31.43 5.51
C VAL A 54 19.71 -31.71 4.70
N GLU A 55 19.71 -31.31 3.44
CA GLU A 55 20.92 -31.23 2.62
C GLU A 55 21.75 -30.00 3.05
N PRO A 56 23.07 -30.09 3.25
CA PRO A 56 23.87 -28.94 3.66
C PRO A 56 23.93 -27.86 2.57
N ASP A 57 23.66 -26.62 2.98
CA ASP A 57 23.78 -25.40 2.18
C ASP A 57 25.22 -25.23 1.70
N ALA A 58 25.44 -25.46 0.41
CA ALA A 58 26.73 -25.36 -0.23
C ALA A 58 26.60 -24.67 -1.59
N THR A 59 26.22 -23.39 -1.60
CA THR A 59 26.50 -22.54 -2.76
C THR A 59 26.86 -21.13 -2.32
N GLU A 60 28.14 -20.81 -2.48
CA GLU A 60 28.73 -19.47 -2.41
C GLU A 60 27.84 -18.40 -3.05
N HIS A 61 27.63 -17.30 -2.33
CA HIS A 61 26.96 -16.10 -2.85
C HIS A 61 27.88 -15.40 -3.85
N ASN A 62 27.87 -15.87 -5.10
CA ASN A 62 28.42 -15.13 -6.22
C ASN A 62 27.53 -13.91 -6.44
N GLN A 63 28.07 -12.71 -6.17
CA GLN A 63 27.41 -11.43 -6.44
C GLN A 63 27.43 -11.07 -7.93
N ASP A 64 27.04 -12.00 -8.79
CA ASP A 64 26.78 -11.69 -10.19
C ASP A 64 25.28 -11.81 -10.46
N ALA A 65 24.51 -10.97 -9.76
CA ALA A 65 23.15 -10.69 -10.14
C ALA A 65 23.20 -9.72 -11.32
N GLN A 66 23.22 -10.30 -12.53
CA GLN A 66 22.87 -9.60 -13.76
C GLN A 66 21.59 -8.79 -13.49
N PRO A 67 21.54 -7.47 -13.77
CA PRO A 67 20.32 -6.72 -13.56
C PRO A 67 19.26 -7.34 -14.46
N LEU A 68 18.27 -7.98 -13.85
CA LEU A 68 17.04 -8.28 -14.53
C LEU A 68 16.50 -6.91 -14.93
N ASP A 69 16.61 -6.59 -16.22
CA ASP A 69 15.86 -5.51 -16.84
C ASP A 69 14.38 -5.82 -16.60
N ALA A 70 13.91 -5.40 -15.42
CA ALA A 70 12.51 -5.42 -15.06
C ALA A 70 11.85 -4.52 -16.09
N GLN A 71 11.19 -5.17 -17.05
CA GLN A 71 10.48 -4.49 -18.11
C GLN A 71 9.67 -3.35 -17.49
N SER A 72 10.09 -2.15 -17.89
CA SER A 72 9.54 -0.86 -17.55
C SER A 72 8.04 -0.80 -17.85
N GLN A 73 7.22 -1.33 -16.94
CA GLN A 73 5.93 -0.74 -16.66
C GLN A 73 6.22 0.24 -15.54
N VAL A 74 6.48 1.50 -15.93
CA VAL A 74 6.68 2.56 -14.95
C VAL A 74 5.40 2.60 -14.11
N ASP A 75 5.49 2.13 -12.87
CA ASP A 75 4.38 2.16 -11.93
C ASP A 75 3.87 3.61 -11.89
N PRO A 76 2.59 3.88 -12.21
CA PRO A 76 2.04 5.23 -12.12
C PRO A 76 2.31 5.90 -10.77
N VAL A 77 2.43 5.10 -9.70
CA VAL A 77 2.81 5.55 -8.36
C VAL A 77 4.27 6.01 -8.33
N GLU A 78 5.19 5.27 -8.94
CA GLU A 78 6.60 5.66 -9.03
C GLU A 78 6.77 6.95 -9.86
N VAL A 79 6.03 7.08 -10.98
CA VAL A 79 6.01 8.34 -11.76
C VAL A 79 5.54 9.51 -10.89
N ALA A 80 4.44 9.32 -10.16
CA ALA A 80 3.87 10.36 -9.31
C ALA A 80 4.84 10.73 -8.16
N TYR A 81 5.48 9.74 -7.55
CA TYR A 81 6.46 9.92 -6.49
C TYR A 81 7.68 10.70 -6.97
N GLN A 82 8.25 10.32 -8.11
CA GLN A 82 9.42 11.00 -8.69
C GLN A 82 9.10 12.44 -9.09
N LYS A 83 7.89 12.70 -9.61
CA LYS A 83 7.42 14.07 -9.86
C LYS A 83 7.36 14.90 -8.57
N LYS A 84 6.85 14.33 -7.47
CA LYS A 84 6.78 15.02 -6.17
C LYS A 84 8.16 15.27 -5.58
N ARG A 85 9.12 14.37 -5.79
CA ARG A 85 10.50 14.58 -5.36
C ARG A 85 11.16 15.76 -6.10
N ALA A 86 10.96 15.85 -7.42
CA ALA A 86 11.49 16.96 -8.21
C ALA A 86 10.91 18.31 -7.78
N GLU A 87 9.58 18.37 -7.57
CA GLU A 87 8.89 19.57 -7.06
C GLU A 87 9.42 19.99 -5.69
N LEU A 88 9.70 19.03 -4.79
CA LEU A 88 10.27 19.29 -3.47
C LEU A 88 11.70 19.85 -3.56
N GLU A 89 12.55 19.31 -4.43
CA GLU A 89 13.91 19.79 -4.64
C GLU A 89 13.94 21.22 -5.21
N GLU A 90 13.03 21.54 -6.12
CA GLU A 90 12.85 22.89 -6.64
C GLU A 90 12.36 23.85 -5.55
N ALA A 91 11.35 23.47 -4.77
CA ALA A 91 10.85 24.28 -3.67
C ALA A 91 11.93 24.57 -2.62
N ARG A 92 12.82 23.61 -2.34
CA ARG A 92 13.94 23.77 -1.40
C ARG A 92 14.93 24.84 -1.84
N LYS A 93 15.17 25.03 -3.14
CA LYS A 93 16.06 26.08 -3.66
C LYS A 93 15.52 27.50 -3.40
N ASN A 94 14.20 27.64 -3.26
CA ASN A 94 13.54 28.92 -3.03
C ASN A 94 13.43 29.28 -1.53
N ILE A 95 13.78 28.37 -0.63
CA ILE A 95 13.78 28.63 0.81
C ILE A 95 15.15 29.23 1.18
N PRO A 96 15.20 30.47 1.71
CA PRO A 96 16.44 31.03 2.21
C PRO A 96 17.03 30.11 3.29
N PRO A 97 18.35 29.87 3.32
CA PRO A 97 18.97 29.10 4.38
C PRO A 97 18.61 29.72 5.73
N LYS A 98 17.96 28.94 6.60
CA LYS A 98 17.37 29.43 7.86
C LYS A 98 18.36 29.61 9.01
N ASN A 99 19.65 29.44 8.76
CA ASN A 99 20.67 29.67 9.77
C ASN A 99 21.48 30.90 9.37
N PRO A 100 21.52 31.97 10.20
CA PRO A 100 22.71 32.81 10.19
C PRO A 100 23.83 31.90 10.68
N VAL A 101 24.72 31.48 9.78
CA VAL A 101 26.03 31.04 10.22
C VAL A 101 26.63 32.30 10.83
N ASP A 102 26.67 32.35 12.15
CA ASP A 102 27.31 33.42 12.91
C ASP A 102 28.79 33.42 12.53
N PHE A 103 29.15 34.22 11.53
CA PHE A 103 30.54 34.50 11.18
C PHE A 103 31.10 35.49 12.21
N GLY A 104 31.16 35.04 13.46
CA GLY A 104 31.83 35.72 14.56
C GLY A 104 33.24 35.18 14.75
N LYS A 105 34.22 35.70 14.00
CA LYS A 105 35.58 35.94 14.51
C LYS A 105 36.40 36.87 13.61
#